data_AF-A0A966XET0-F1
#
_entry.id   AF-A0A966XET0-F1
#
_cell.length_a   1.000
_cell.length_b   1.000
_cell.length_c   1.000
_cell.angle_alpha   90.00
_cell.angle_beta   90.00
_cell.angle_gamma   90.00
#
_symmetry.space_group_name_H-M   'P 1'
#
loop_
_entity.id
_entity.type
_entity.pdbx_description
1 polymer ?
#
loop_
_entity_poly.entity_id
_entity_poly.type
_entity_poly.pdbx_seq_one_letter_code
_entity_poly.pdbx_strand_id
1 'polypeptide(L)'
;MKVFSSKNRPVHFGPYPVERLKRIPKVDLSSVPDMAPLTFQRPEMPENIVNAMGEYQAMLDAIRDGLINKVEAVIPEDPQTRADHLKAFGYFNDAAMIGICALPDAAVLDRPILNPDIDRLADALRTRQTKTLASGIDVIMADLKESMEAPPTTIEGHTHAIVFLYDNPRALKAKERGGDWLKDAHAHRASLRASETTSVLANYIRLLGFDAKSHSCSASDVNLNMLAVAAGLLWYHDGRLAAPFVGEDFGLGAITCRMDLAVDHPLAPPSKQSWFHSKGPAWWLGT
;
A
#
# COMPACT_ATOMS: atom_id res chain seq x y z
N MET A 1 22.69 7.28 11.57
CA MET A 1 22.38 7.68 12.96
C MET A 1 21.79 9.08 12.91
N LYS A 2 20.63 9.34 13.53
CA LYS A 2 20.02 10.67 13.55
C LYS A 2 20.75 11.55 14.58
N VAL A 3 20.98 12.82 14.24
CA VAL A 3 21.66 13.78 15.14
C VAL A 3 20.68 14.31 16.20
N PHE A 4 19.41 14.48 15.85
CA PHE A 4 18.36 14.96 16.76
C PHE A 4 17.35 13.85 17.11
N SER A 5 16.82 13.92 18.33
CA SER A 5 15.79 13.00 18.81
C SER A 5 14.44 13.31 18.16
N SER A 6 13.73 12.27 17.75
CA SER A 6 12.35 12.37 17.25
C SER A 6 11.29 12.16 18.33
N LYS A 7 11.64 12.25 19.64
CA LYS A 7 10.71 12.00 20.77
C LYS A 7 9.42 12.82 20.68
N ASN A 8 9.51 14.06 20.19
CA ASN A 8 8.38 14.99 20.11
C ASN A 8 7.68 14.98 18.74
N ARG A 9 8.09 14.12 17.80
CA ARG A 9 7.42 13.98 16.50
C ARG A 9 6.28 12.97 16.64
N PRO A 10 5.02 13.37 16.44
CA PRO A 10 3.90 12.43 16.35
C PRO A 10 4.17 11.33 15.32
N VAL A 11 3.82 10.09 15.67
CA VAL A 11 4.08 8.90 14.83
C VAL A 11 3.40 9.02 13.46
N HIS A 12 2.22 9.64 13.39
CA HIS A 12 1.47 9.85 12.15
C HIS A 12 2.14 10.78 11.13
N PHE A 13 3.22 11.48 11.50
CA PHE A 13 4.04 12.23 10.54
C PHE A 13 5.15 11.40 9.90
N GLY A 14 5.37 10.17 10.37
CA GLY A 14 6.34 9.25 9.76
C GLY A 14 7.80 9.70 9.83
N PRO A 15 8.69 9.05 9.09
CA PRO A 15 10.13 9.31 9.16
C PRO A 15 10.60 10.50 8.33
N TYR A 16 9.85 10.88 7.27
CA TYR A 16 10.20 11.98 6.35
C TYR A 16 9.38 13.24 6.64
N PRO A 17 9.95 14.46 6.46
CA PRO A 17 9.28 15.72 6.76
C PRO A 17 8.29 16.13 5.65
N VAL A 18 7.33 15.26 5.34
CA VAL A 18 6.35 15.47 4.27
C VAL A 18 5.40 16.64 4.55
N GLU A 19 5.25 17.04 5.81
CA GLU A 19 4.49 18.23 6.24
C GLU A 19 5.11 19.54 5.73
N ARG A 20 6.39 19.54 5.34
CA ARG A 20 7.10 20.73 4.83
C ARG A 20 6.94 20.92 3.33
N LEU A 21 6.39 19.94 2.64
CA LEU A 21 6.21 19.99 1.19
C LEU A 21 5.01 20.88 0.85
N LYS A 22 5.16 21.70 -0.19
CA LYS A 22 4.07 22.54 -0.68
C LYS A 22 3.02 21.66 -1.36
N ARG A 23 1.76 21.84 -0.99
CA ARG A 23 0.60 21.13 -1.54
C ARG A 23 -0.28 22.07 -2.38
N ILE A 24 -1.09 21.50 -3.26
CA ILE A 24 -2.08 22.18 -4.10
C ILE A 24 -3.43 21.48 -3.95
N PRO A 25 -4.55 22.21 -4.06
CA PRO A 25 -5.88 21.64 -3.78
C PRO A 25 -6.29 20.52 -4.76
N LYS A 26 -5.80 20.58 -6.00
CA LYS A 26 -6.12 19.61 -7.06
C LYS A 26 -4.93 19.45 -8.00
N VAL A 27 -4.79 18.26 -8.58
CA VAL A 27 -3.85 17.92 -9.63
C VAL A 27 -4.61 17.25 -10.77
N ASP A 28 -4.12 17.39 -12.00
CA ASP A 28 -4.63 16.63 -13.13
C ASP A 28 -4.02 15.22 -13.11
N LEU A 29 -4.89 14.21 -13.11
CA LEU A 29 -4.50 12.79 -13.10
C LEU A 29 -4.48 12.19 -14.51
N SER A 30 -5.01 12.88 -15.53
CA SER A 30 -5.17 12.34 -16.88
C SER A 30 -3.85 11.98 -17.56
N SER A 31 -2.75 12.62 -17.15
CA SER A 31 -1.41 12.33 -17.66
C SER A 31 -0.68 11.23 -16.88
N VAL A 32 -1.18 10.83 -15.70
CA VAL A 32 -0.53 9.82 -14.86
C VAL A 32 -0.72 8.45 -15.51
N PRO A 33 0.36 7.67 -15.71
CA PRO A 33 0.27 6.40 -16.42
C PRO A 33 -0.48 5.35 -15.60
N ASP A 34 -1.10 4.43 -16.33
CA ASP A 34 -1.67 3.22 -15.74
C ASP A 34 -0.62 2.40 -14.99
N MET A 35 -1.04 1.80 -13.87
CA MET A 35 -0.19 0.87 -13.14
C MET A 35 0.00 -0.41 -13.96
N ALA A 36 1.22 -0.94 -13.96
CA ALA A 36 1.50 -2.24 -14.56
C ALA A 36 1.22 -3.35 -13.54
N PRO A 37 0.38 -4.35 -13.87
CA PRO A 37 0.15 -5.47 -12.98
C PRO A 37 1.42 -6.32 -12.82
N LEU A 38 1.68 -6.79 -11.59
CA LEU A 38 2.79 -7.70 -11.30
C LEU A 38 2.33 -9.16 -11.32
N THR A 39 3.14 -10.01 -11.96
CA THR A 39 3.07 -11.47 -11.80
C THR A 39 4.19 -11.96 -10.90
N PHE A 40 3.87 -12.87 -9.99
CA PHE A 40 4.83 -13.49 -9.06
C PHE A 40 5.36 -14.84 -9.56
N GLN A 41 5.21 -15.10 -10.86
CA GLN A 41 5.73 -16.30 -11.52
C GLN A 41 6.85 -15.91 -12.50
N ARG A 42 8.01 -16.56 -12.35
CA ARG A 42 9.21 -16.41 -13.19
C ARG A 42 9.78 -17.79 -13.54
N PRO A 43 9.11 -18.54 -14.43
CA PRO A 43 9.55 -19.89 -14.82
C PRO A 43 10.95 -19.91 -15.44
N GLU A 44 11.36 -18.81 -16.06
CA GLU A 44 12.69 -18.62 -16.66
C GLU A 44 13.82 -18.41 -15.64
N MET A 45 13.48 -18.08 -14.38
CA MET A 45 14.43 -17.92 -13.27
C MET A 45 13.91 -18.64 -12.02
N PRO A 46 13.94 -19.99 -11.99
CA PRO A 46 13.28 -20.78 -10.95
C PRO A 46 13.82 -20.50 -9.53
N GLU A 47 15.10 -20.14 -9.39
CA GLU A 47 15.72 -19.81 -8.11
C GLU A 47 15.45 -18.37 -7.63
N ASN A 48 14.74 -17.56 -8.43
CA ASN A 48 14.45 -16.17 -8.06
C ASN A 48 13.42 -16.10 -6.93
N ILE A 49 13.66 -15.20 -5.98
CA ILE A 49 12.84 -15.03 -4.78
C ILE A 49 11.39 -14.64 -5.10
N VAL A 50 11.13 -14.01 -6.26
CA VAL A 50 9.78 -13.66 -6.71
C VAL A 50 8.84 -14.86 -6.70
N ASN A 51 9.34 -16.04 -7.12
CA ASN A 51 8.53 -17.27 -7.13
C ASN A 51 8.10 -17.68 -5.71
N ALA A 52 8.97 -17.48 -4.72
CA ALA A 52 8.67 -17.82 -3.32
C ALA A 52 7.69 -16.83 -2.67
N MET A 53 7.59 -15.60 -3.20
CA MET A 53 6.64 -14.59 -2.73
C MET A 53 5.20 -14.85 -3.23
N GLY A 54 5.03 -15.61 -4.31
CA GLY A 54 3.74 -15.74 -5.00
C GLY A 54 2.62 -16.32 -4.15
N GLU A 55 2.90 -17.36 -3.34
CA GLU A 55 1.88 -17.95 -2.46
C GLU A 55 1.42 -16.96 -1.38
N TYR A 56 2.35 -16.22 -0.78
CA TYR A 56 2.03 -15.19 0.22
C TYR A 56 1.25 -14.03 -0.38
N GLN A 57 1.63 -13.57 -1.57
CA GLN A 57 0.89 -12.51 -2.27
C GLN A 57 -0.53 -12.98 -2.61
N ALA A 58 -0.69 -14.20 -3.12
CA ALA A 58 -2.00 -14.76 -3.43
C ALA A 58 -2.89 -14.88 -2.17
N MET A 59 -2.32 -15.28 -1.03
CA MET A 59 -3.06 -15.30 0.24
C MET A 59 -3.51 -13.90 0.66
N LEU A 60 -2.64 -12.90 0.57
CA LEU A 60 -2.96 -11.51 0.92
C LEU A 60 -4.00 -10.88 -0.02
N ASP A 61 -3.91 -11.20 -1.32
CA ASP A 61 -4.88 -10.76 -2.32
C ASP A 61 -6.23 -11.47 -2.17
N ALA A 62 -6.25 -12.71 -1.67
CA ALA A 62 -7.49 -13.46 -1.39
C ALA A 62 -8.27 -12.87 -0.20
N ILE A 63 -7.57 -12.35 0.82
CA ILE A 63 -8.17 -11.70 1.99
C ILE A 63 -8.26 -10.16 1.85
N ARG A 64 -8.06 -9.64 0.63
CA ARG A 64 -8.11 -8.20 0.36
C ARG A 64 -9.46 -7.58 0.67
N ASP A 65 -10.48 -8.42 0.65
CA ASP A 65 -11.88 -8.14 0.92
C ASP A 65 -12.39 -9.11 1.99
N GLY A 66 -13.56 -8.86 2.56
CA GLY A 66 -14.15 -9.76 3.55
C GLY A 66 -15.38 -9.21 4.24
N LEU A 67 -15.84 -9.92 5.27
CA LEU A 67 -17.03 -9.56 6.02
C LEU A 67 -16.85 -8.23 6.77
N ILE A 68 -17.90 -7.41 6.74
CA ILE A 68 -18.01 -6.17 7.50
C ILE A 68 -18.78 -6.45 8.78
N ASN A 69 -18.30 -5.94 9.91
CA ASN A 69 -19.02 -6.06 11.17
C ASN A 69 -20.35 -5.28 11.08
N LYS A 70 -21.46 -5.93 11.45
CA LYS A 70 -22.80 -5.33 11.33
C LYS A 70 -23.05 -4.21 12.34
N VAL A 71 -22.26 -4.18 13.41
CA VAL A 71 -22.35 -3.18 14.47
C VAL A 71 -21.13 -2.27 14.34
N GLU A 72 -21.36 -0.99 14.05
CA GLU A 72 -20.29 0.00 14.05
C GLU A 72 -19.68 0.14 15.45
N ALA A 73 -18.36 0.09 15.51
CA ALA A 73 -17.62 0.28 16.76
C ALA A 73 -17.61 1.76 17.16
N VAL A 74 -17.47 2.03 18.47
CA VAL A 74 -17.23 3.40 18.95
C VAL A 74 -15.81 3.81 18.56
N ILE A 75 -15.70 4.75 17.62
CA ILE A 75 -14.46 5.33 17.13
C ILE A 75 -14.45 6.85 17.36
N PRO A 76 -13.28 7.53 17.30
CA PRO A 76 -13.24 8.99 17.37
C PRO A 76 -14.17 9.65 16.34
N GLU A 77 -14.85 10.74 16.72
CA GLU A 77 -15.76 11.46 15.80
C GLU A 77 -14.99 12.27 14.76
N ASP A 78 -13.84 12.82 15.13
CA ASP A 78 -13.01 13.67 14.28
C ASP A 78 -12.28 12.86 13.18
N PRO A 79 -12.52 13.16 11.88
CA PRO A 79 -11.85 12.49 10.78
C PRO A 79 -10.33 12.67 10.77
N GLN A 80 -9.81 13.77 11.34
CA GLN A 80 -8.37 13.98 11.45
C GLN A 80 -7.75 13.01 12.45
N THR A 81 -8.37 12.83 13.62
CA THR A 81 -7.93 11.83 14.61
C THR A 81 -7.92 10.41 14.03
N ARG A 82 -8.92 10.04 13.23
CA ARG A 82 -8.94 8.74 12.53
C ARG A 82 -7.79 8.62 11.53
N ALA A 83 -7.59 9.64 10.69
CA ALA A 83 -6.49 9.70 9.73
C ALA A 83 -5.13 9.56 10.42
N ASP A 84 -4.94 10.24 11.55
CA ASP A 84 -3.70 10.19 12.34
C ASP A 84 -3.46 8.77 12.90
N HIS A 85 -4.49 8.11 13.44
CA HIS A 85 -4.36 6.73 13.94
C HIS A 85 -3.99 5.75 12.83
N LEU A 86 -4.66 5.82 11.68
CA LEU A 86 -4.41 4.92 10.55
C LEU A 86 -3.01 5.14 9.95
N LYS A 87 -2.57 6.40 9.82
CA LYS A 87 -1.20 6.75 9.42
C LYS A 87 -0.19 6.23 10.43
N ALA A 88 -0.42 6.45 11.73
CA ALA A 88 0.49 5.97 12.77
C ALA A 88 0.66 4.45 12.74
N PHE A 89 -0.41 3.69 12.51
CA PHE A 89 -0.32 2.24 12.35
C PHE A 89 0.44 1.82 11.09
N GLY A 90 0.25 2.50 9.96
CA GLY A 90 1.03 2.19 8.76
C GLY A 90 2.53 2.46 8.96
N TYR A 91 2.90 3.54 9.67
CA TYR A 91 4.30 3.82 10.01
C TYR A 91 4.87 2.82 11.02
N PHE A 92 4.05 2.29 11.93
CA PHE A 92 4.43 1.17 12.77
C PHE A 92 4.74 -0.10 11.95
N ASN A 93 4.08 -0.31 10.81
CA ASN A 93 4.35 -1.39 9.86
C ASN A 93 5.35 -1.00 8.74
N ASP A 94 6.29 -0.12 9.07
CA ASP A 94 7.43 0.28 8.22
C ASP A 94 7.07 0.94 6.87
N ALA A 95 5.86 1.50 6.71
CA ALA A 95 5.58 2.32 5.53
C ALA A 95 6.54 3.52 5.49
N ALA A 96 7.13 3.79 4.33
CA ALA A 96 8.00 4.95 4.15
C ALA A 96 7.18 6.24 4.12
N MET A 97 6.04 6.24 3.42
CA MET A 97 5.09 7.35 3.39
C MET A 97 3.65 6.85 3.33
N ILE A 98 2.73 7.64 3.88
CA ILE A 98 1.30 7.36 3.84
C ILE A 98 0.57 8.66 3.54
N GLY A 99 -0.42 8.58 2.66
CA GLY A 99 -1.29 9.70 2.31
C GLY A 99 -2.72 9.21 2.17
N ILE A 100 -3.67 10.10 2.42
CA ILE A 100 -5.10 9.84 2.29
C ILE A 100 -5.65 10.80 1.23
N CYS A 101 -6.53 10.32 0.35
CA CYS A 101 -7.26 11.19 -0.57
C CYS A 101 -8.72 10.78 -0.64
N ALA A 102 -9.56 11.69 -1.13
CA ALA A 102 -10.85 11.29 -1.68
C ALA A 102 -10.59 10.37 -2.88
N LEU A 103 -11.35 9.29 -3.02
CA LEU A 103 -11.24 8.35 -4.13
C LEU A 103 -11.60 9.07 -5.44
N PRO A 104 -10.63 9.32 -6.36
CA PRO A 104 -10.92 9.99 -7.61
C PRO A 104 -11.55 9.00 -8.60
N ASP A 105 -12.61 9.40 -9.30
CA ASP A 105 -13.25 8.56 -10.33
C ASP A 105 -12.25 8.11 -11.41
N ALA A 106 -11.33 9.00 -11.80
CA ALA A 106 -10.29 8.70 -12.79
C ALA A 106 -9.32 7.58 -12.35
N ALA A 107 -9.23 7.31 -11.04
CA ALA A 107 -8.38 6.24 -10.52
C ALA A 107 -9.10 4.89 -10.46
N VAL A 108 -10.41 4.80 -10.68
CA VAL A 108 -11.14 3.53 -10.72
C VAL A 108 -10.89 2.86 -12.07
N LEU A 109 -10.46 1.60 -12.06
CA LEU A 109 -10.15 0.86 -13.28
C LEU A 109 -11.44 0.36 -13.94
N ASP A 110 -11.56 0.55 -15.26
CA ASP A 110 -12.65 -0.04 -16.06
C ASP A 110 -12.67 -1.58 -15.95
N ARG A 111 -11.48 -2.17 -15.82
CA ARG A 111 -11.29 -3.61 -15.60
C ARG A 111 -10.34 -3.81 -14.41
N PRO A 112 -10.82 -4.43 -13.32
CA PRO A 112 -9.96 -4.76 -12.20
C PRO A 112 -8.79 -5.64 -12.60
N ILE A 113 -7.66 -5.43 -11.95
CA ILE A 113 -6.52 -6.34 -11.97
C ILE A 113 -6.86 -7.51 -11.06
N LEU A 114 -6.77 -8.73 -11.61
CA LEU A 114 -7.02 -9.98 -10.90
C LEU A 114 -5.72 -10.78 -10.81
N ASN A 115 -5.47 -11.36 -9.64
CA ASN A 115 -4.33 -12.23 -9.43
C ASN A 115 -4.72 -13.68 -9.79
N PRO A 116 -4.19 -14.26 -10.89
CA PRO A 116 -4.53 -15.62 -11.30
C PRO A 116 -4.05 -16.70 -10.31
N ASP A 117 -3.10 -16.38 -9.41
CA ASP A 117 -2.62 -17.33 -8.41
C ASP A 117 -3.62 -17.56 -7.28
N ILE A 118 -4.67 -16.72 -7.13
CA ILE A 118 -5.75 -16.93 -6.15
C ILE A 118 -6.54 -18.19 -6.47
N ASP A 119 -6.87 -18.44 -7.74
CA ASP A 119 -7.61 -19.64 -8.15
C ASP A 119 -6.81 -20.91 -7.84
N ARG A 120 -5.50 -20.88 -8.13
CA ARG A 120 -4.59 -21.98 -7.78
C ARG A 120 -4.51 -22.19 -6.26
N LEU A 121 -4.48 -21.12 -5.48
CA LEU A 121 -4.55 -21.20 -4.03
C LEU A 121 -5.87 -21.82 -3.57
N ALA A 122 -7.00 -21.49 -4.22
CA ALA A 122 -8.32 -22.03 -3.89
C ALA A 122 -8.35 -23.55 -3.98
N ASP A 123 -7.83 -24.06 -5.09
CA ASP A 123 -7.73 -25.50 -5.32
C ASP A 123 -6.77 -26.17 -4.32
N ALA A 124 -5.65 -25.52 -4.00
CA ALA A 124 -4.72 -26.01 -3.00
C ALA A 124 -5.35 -26.07 -1.59
N LEU A 125 -6.14 -25.07 -1.19
CA LEU A 125 -6.81 -25.02 0.12
C LEU A 125 -7.96 -26.01 0.26
N ARG A 126 -8.66 -26.31 -0.84
CA ARG A 126 -9.70 -27.35 -0.89
C ARG A 126 -9.10 -28.75 -0.73
N THR A 127 -7.91 -28.98 -1.28
CA THR A 127 -7.29 -30.31 -1.35
C THR A 127 -6.27 -30.59 -0.26
N ARG A 128 -5.65 -29.56 0.34
CA ARG A 128 -4.65 -29.72 1.41
C ARG A 128 -5.29 -29.61 2.79
N GLN A 129 -5.11 -30.65 3.60
CA GLN A 129 -5.31 -30.55 5.05
C GLN A 129 -4.09 -29.90 5.71
N THR A 130 -4.25 -28.70 6.25
CA THR A 130 -3.28 -28.11 7.17
C THR A 130 -3.29 -28.90 8.48
N LYS A 131 -2.25 -29.72 8.69
CA LYS A 131 -1.97 -30.31 10.00
C LYS A 131 -0.90 -29.45 10.67
N THR A 132 -1.31 -28.59 11.58
CA THR A 132 -0.41 -27.74 12.36
C THR A 132 -0.78 -27.81 13.83
N LEU A 133 0.23 -27.71 14.69
CA LEU A 133 0.08 -27.67 16.14
C LEU A 133 0.07 -26.22 16.67
N ALA A 134 0.11 -25.24 15.77
CA ALA A 134 0.06 -23.82 16.13
C ALA A 134 -1.39 -23.39 16.37
N SER A 135 -1.68 -23.02 17.62
CA SER A 135 -2.97 -22.45 18.02
C SER A 135 -3.35 -21.26 17.11
N GLY A 136 -4.55 -21.29 16.55
CA GLY A 136 -5.12 -20.18 15.77
C GLY A 136 -4.92 -20.27 14.26
N ILE A 137 -4.07 -21.15 13.73
CA ILE A 137 -3.98 -21.34 12.27
C ILE A 137 -5.30 -21.90 11.71
N ASP A 138 -6.00 -22.77 12.44
CA ASP A 138 -7.29 -23.30 11.97
C ASP A 138 -8.33 -22.20 11.77
N VAL A 139 -8.31 -21.14 12.59
CA VAL A 139 -9.18 -19.97 12.45
C VAL A 139 -8.78 -19.17 11.22
N ILE A 140 -7.48 -18.87 11.05
CA ILE A 140 -6.97 -18.16 9.87
C ILE A 140 -7.32 -18.91 8.57
N MET A 141 -7.18 -20.24 8.59
CA MET A 141 -7.48 -21.09 7.43
C MET A 141 -8.99 -21.16 7.15
N ALA A 142 -9.83 -21.08 8.19
CA ALA A 142 -11.28 -20.97 8.03
C ALA A 142 -11.68 -19.62 7.44
N ASP A 143 -11.16 -18.52 7.99
CA ASP A 143 -11.40 -17.15 7.49
C ASP A 143 -10.95 -16.99 6.03
N LEU A 144 -9.80 -17.59 5.68
CA LEU A 144 -9.30 -17.61 4.31
C LEU A 144 -10.25 -18.39 3.38
N LYS A 145 -10.75 -19.56 3.80
CA LYS A 145 -11.73 -20.33 3.01
C LYS A 145 -13.03 -19.56 2.82
N GLU A 146 -13.55 -18.95 3.88
CA GLU A 146 -14.77 -18.13 3.83
C GLU A 146 -14.58 -16.94 2.88
N SER A 147 -13.45 -16.26 2.95
CA SER A 147 -13.12 -15.14 2.04
C SER A 147 -13.05 -15.57 0.57
N MET A 148 -12.59 -16.80 0.30
CA MET A 148 -12.47 -17.33 -1.06
C MET A 148 -13.78 -17.88 -1.63
N GLU A 149 -14.73 -18.26 -0.77
CA GLU A 149 -16.08 -18.67 -1.17
C GLU A 149 -17.03 -17.47 -1.30
N ALA A 150 -16.68 -16.33 -0.69
CA ALA A 150 -17.44 -15.11 -0.82
C ALA A 150 -17.42 -14.57 -2.27
N PRO A 151 -18.56 -14.07 -2.79
CA PRO A 151 -18.58 -13.42 -4.09
C PRO A 151 -17.68 -12.18 -4.06
N PRO A 152 -16.90 -11.90 -5.12
CA PRO A 152 -16.10 -10.68 -5.20
C PRO A 152 -16.99 -9.45 -5.02
N THR A 153 -16.66 -8.58 -4.06
CA THR A 153 -17.39 -7.32 -3.90
C THR A 153 -16.78 -6.21 -4.77
N THR A 154 -17.59 -5.21 -5.10
CA THR A 154 -17.13 -4.00 -5.78
C THR A 154 -16.63 -2.98 -4.75
N ILE A 155 -16.04 -1.88 -5.20
CA ILE A 155 -15.73 -0.73 -4.35
C ILE A 155 -16.82 0.34 -4.42
N GLU A 156 -18.04 -0.04 -4.80
CA GLU A 156 -19.15 0.90 -4.98
C GLU A 156 -19.48 1.59 -3.65
N GLY A 157 -19.55 2.94 -3.69
CA GLY A 157 -19.80 3.75 -2.50
C GLY A 157 -18.56 4.01 -1.63
N HIS A 158 -17.38 3.46 -1.96
CA HIS A 158 -16.13 3.89 -1.35
C HIS A 158 -15.84 5.35 -1.72
N THR A 159 -15.42 6.14 -0.73
CA THR A 159 -15.22 7.60 -0.89
C THR A 159 -13.79 8.03 -0.59
N HIS A 160 -13.03 7.22 0.13
CA HIS A 160 -11.67 7.53 0.55
C HIS A 160 -10.69 6.44 0.12
N ALA A 161 -9.44 6.85 -0.10
CA ALA A 161 -8.33 5.95 -0.31
C ALA A 161 -7.17 6.30 0.63
N ILE A 162 -6.61 5.28 1.29
CA ILE A 162 -5.37 5.36 2.09
C ILE A 162 -4.28 4.69 1.26
N VAL A 163 -3.23 5.43 0.95
CA VAL A 163 -2.14 4.98 0.07
C VAL A 163 -0.86 4.83 0.88
N PHE A 164 -0.19 3.69 0.71
CA PHE A 164 1.04 3.32 1.40
C PHE A 164 2.16 3.20 0.40
N LEU A 165 3.30 3.81 0.71
CA LEU A 165 4.52 3.73 -0.07
C LEU A 165 5.60 3.03 0.73
N TYR A 166 6.24 2.04 0.11
CA TYR A 166 7.38 1.31 0.67
C TYR A 166 8.61 1.56 -0.20
N ASP A 167 9.68 2.09 0.39
CA ASP A 167 10.95 2.25 -0.29
C ASP A 167 11.64 0.89 -0.48
N ASN A 168 12.35 0.77 -1.59
CA ASN A 168 13.17 -0.39 -1.84
C ASN A 168 14.56 -0.24 -1.21
N PRO A 169 15.18 -1.36 -0.81
CA PRO A 169 16.56 -1.34 -0.33
C PRO A 169 17.51 -0.89 -1.45
N ARG A 170 18.77 -0.67 -1.09
CA ARG A 170 19.81 -0.30 -2.07
C ARG A 170 19.83 -1.24 -3.28
N ALA A 171 20.21 -0.69 -4.43
CA ALA A 171 20.48 -1.49 -5.62
C ALA A 171 21.54 -2.59 -5.37
N LEU A 172 21.35 -3.72 -6.06
CA LEU A 172 22.30 -4.82 -6.09
C LEU A 172 23.57 -4.39 -6.83
N LYS A 173 24.74 -4.73 -6.28
CA LYS A 173 26.01 -4.47 -6.98
C LYS A 173 26.24 -5.52 -8.06
N ALA A 174 26.89 -5.12 -9.15
CA ALA A 174 27.33 -6.07 -10.19
C ALA A 174 28.23 -7.14 -9.55
N LYS A 175 27.83 -8.42 -9.66
CA LYS A 175 28.49 -9.60 -9.08
C LYS A 175 28.40 -9.75 -7.57
N GLU A 176 27.39 -9.13 -6.94
CA GLU A 176 27.08 -9.40 -5.54
C GLU A 176 26.60 -10.85 -5.36
N ARG A 177 27.12 -11.56 -4.35
CA ARG A 177 26.75 -12.95 -4.07
C ARG A 177 25.25 -13.03 -3.76
N GLY A 178 24.54 -13.93 -4.44
CA GLY A 178 23.08 -14.06 -4.32
C GLY A 178 22.29 -12.99 -5.08
N GLY A 179 22.95 -12.11 -5.84
CA GLY A 179 22.27 -11.09 -6.65
C GLY A 179 21.32 -11.70 -7.68
N ASP A 180 21.64 -12.87 -8.22
CA ASP A 180 20.80 -13.57 -9.21
C ASP A 180 19.45 -14.01 -8.62
N TRP A 181 19.41 -14.36 -7.33
CA TRP A 181 18.16 -14.70 -6.62
C TRP A 181 17.26 -13.49 -6.39
N LEU A 182 17.84 -12.29 -6.29
CA LEU A 182 17.15 -11.04 -5.97
C LEU A 182 16.90 -10.15 -7.20
N LYS A 183 17.41 -10.56 -8.35
CA LYS A 183 17.37 -9.78 -9.58
C LYS A 183 15.94 -9.35 -9.91
N ASP A 184 15.75 -8.06 -10.12
CA ASP A 184 14.48 -7.42 -10.48
C ASP A 184 13.30 -7.74 -9.53
N ALA A 185 13.57 -8.02 -8.25
CA ALA A 185 12.55 -8.41 -7.26
C ALA A 185 12.01 -7.25 -6.41
N HIS A 186 12.55 -6.03 -6.58
CA HIS A 186 12.21 -4.85 -5.78
C HIS A 186 10.70 -4.53 -5.80
N ALA A 187 10.09 -4.46 -6.99
CA ALA A 187 8.66 -4.18 -7.14
C ALA A 187 7.79 -5.23 -6.43
N HIS A 188 8.12 -6.52 -6.57
CA HIS A 188 7.43 -7.64 -5.91
C HIS A 188 7.56 -7.58 -4.39
N ARG A 189 8.78 -7.35 -3.89
CA ARG A 189 9.06 -7.22 -2.46
C ARG A 189 8.27 -6.07 -1.83
N ALA A 190 8.25 -4.91 -2.48
CA ALA A 190 7.53 -3.75 -1.98
C ALA A 190 6.00 -3.93 -2.08
N SER A 191 5.50 -4.55 -3.16
CA SER A 191 4.08 -4.92 -3.29
C SER A 191 3.65 -5.87 -2.17
N LEU A 192 4.45 -6.90 -1.88
CA LEU A 192 4.14 -7.87 -0.82
C LEU A 192 4.07 -7.20 0.56
N ARG A 193 5.03 -6.34 0.88
CA ARG A 193 5.04 -5.57 2.14
C ARG A 193 3.87 -4.57 2.25
N ALA A 194 3.52 -3.92 1.14
CA ALA A 194 2.35 -3.05 1.11
C ALA A 194 1.04 -3.82 1.26
N SER A 195 0.95 -5.00 0.65
CA SER A 195 -0.22 -5.88 0.71
C SER A 195 -0.46 -6.40 2.13
N GLU A 196 0.60 -6.76 2.85
CA GLU A 196 0.51 -7.17 4.24
C GLU A 196 -0.17 -6.09 5.11
N THR A 197 0.35 -4.86 5.04
CA THR A 197 -0.18 -3.74 5.83
C THR A 197 -1.59 -3.36 5.41
N THR A 198 -1.85 -3.30 4.12
CA THR A 198 -3.16 -2.88 3.59
C THR A 198 -4.23 -3.92 3.88
N SER A 199 -3.95 -5.22 3.75
CA SER A 199 -4.93 -6.28 4.08
C SER A 199 -5.25 -6.33 5.57
N VAL A 200 -4.25 -6.16 6.45
CA VAL A 200 -4.46 -6.09 7.90
C VAL A 200 -5.33 -4.87 8.26
N LEU A 201 -4.99 -3.70 7.73
CA LEU A 201 -5.70 -2.48 8.10
C LEU A 201 -7.09 -2.38 7.44
N ALA A 202 -7.28 -2.91 6.22
CA ALA A 202 -8.60 -3.03 5.62
C ALA A 202 -9.51 -3.93 6.46
N ASN A 203 -8.99 -5.07 6.93
CA ASN A 203 -9.73 -5.93 7.85
C ASN A 203 -10.08 -5.22 9.16
N TYR A 204 -9.16 -4.44 9.72
CA TYR A 204 -9.44 -3.62 10.90
C TYR A 204 -10.59 -2.62 10.65
N ILE A 205 -10.60 -1.93 9.52
CA ILE A 205 -11.67 -0.98 9.15
C ILE A 205 -13.02 -1.72 9.03
N ARG A 206 -13.03 -2.92 8.44
CA ARG A 206 -14.22 -3.79 8.37
C ARG A 206 -14.71 -4.26 9.74
N LEU A 207 -13.80 -4.58 10.67
CA LEU A 207 -14.14 -4.93 12.06
C LEU A 207 -14.75 -3.76 12.82
N LEU A 208 -14.37 -2.52 12.48
CA LEU A 208 -14.99 -1.30 13.00
C LEU A 208 -16.39 -1.03 12.41
N GLY A 209 -16.81 -1.79 11.40
CA GLY A 209 -18.13 -1.70 10.75
C GLY A 209 -18.16 -0.88 9.47
N PHE A 210 -17.01 -0.53 8.89
CA PHE A 210 -16.93 0.24 7.65
C PHE A 210 -16.44 -0.62 6.50
N ASP A 211 -17.09 -0.51 5.35
CA ASP A 211 -16.64 -1.19 4.14
C ASP A 211 -15.23 -0.72 3.74
N ALA A 212 -14.35 -1.67 3.43
CA ALA A 212 -12.97 -1.41 3.06
C ALA A 212 -12.35 -2.59 2.30
N LYS A 213 -11.56 -2.26 1.28
CA LYS A 213 -10.90 -3.23 0.41
C LYS A 213 -9.45 -2.85 0.19
N SER A 214 -8.53 -3.81 0.32
CA SER A 214 -7.12 -3.59 0.00
C SER A 214 -6.82 -3.83 -1.49
N HIS A 215 -5.77 -3.16 -1.95
CA HIS A 215 -5.34 -3.13 -3.34
C HIS A 215 -3.82 -3.27 -3.41
N SER A 216 -3.35 -4.21 -4.23
CA SER A 216 -1.94 -4.52 -4.47
C SER A 216 -1.59 -4.36 -5.95
N CYS A 217 -0.31 -4.51 -6.30
CA CYS A 217 0.12 -4.51 -7.70
C CYS A 217 -0.34 -5.74 -8.49
N SER A 218 -0.82 -6.81 -7.82
CA SER A 218 -1.31 -8.03 -8.45
C SER A 218 -2.84 -8.16 -8.40
N ALA A 219 -3.52 -7.39 -7.55
CA ALA A 219 -4.97 -7.44 -7.41
C ALA A 219 -5.54 -6.06 -6.98
N SER A 220 -6.19 -5.34 -7.90
CA SER A 220 -6.65 -3.96 -7.64
C SER A 220 -7.87 -3.57 -8.46
N ASP A 221 -8.76 -2.77 -7.88
CA ASP A 221 -9.89 -2.11 -8.58
C ASP A 221 -9.53 -0.66 -8.97
N VAL A 222 -8.35 -0.20 -8.58
CA VAL A 222 -7.90 1.19 -8.70
C VAL A 222 -6.47 1.29 -9.24
N ASN A 223 -6.17 2.39 -9.92
CA ASN A 223 -4.83 2.74 -10.35
C ASN A 223 -4.03 3.33 -9.18
N LEU A 224 -3.10 2.54 -8.64
CA LEU A 224 -2.27 2.92 -7.50
C LEU A 224 -1.40 4.16 -7.77
N ASN A 225 -0.95 4.39 -9.02
CA ASN A 225 -0.15 5.56 -9.37
C ASN A 225 -0.98 6.84 -9.21
N MET A 226 -2.21 6.83 -9.72
CA MET A 226 -3.12 7.98 -9.63
C MET A 226 -3.51 8.28 -8.19
N LEU A 227 -3.80 7.24 -7.39
CA LEU A 227 -4.06 7.40 -5.96
C LEU A 227 -2.87 8.01 -5.23
N ALA A 228 -1.64 7.53 -5.49
CA ALA A 228 -0.44 8.05 -4.83
C ALA A 228 -0.14 9.52 -5.22
N VAL A 229 -0.45 9.93 -6.44
CA VAL A 229 -0.38 11.35 -6.85
C VAL A 229 -1.47 12.17 -6.16
N ALA A 230 -2.71 11.67 -6.11
CA ALA A 230 -3.85 12.34 -5.47
C ALA A 230 -3.65 12.52 -3.95
N ALA A 231 -3.12 11.51 -3.28
CA ALA A 231 -2.77 11.51 -1.85
C ALA A 231 -1.52 12.37 -1.54
N GLY A 232 -0.89 12.94 -2.57
CA GLY A 232 0.29 13.79 -2.43
C GLY A 232 1.53 13.03 -1.93
N LEU A 233 1.72 11.80 -2.41
CA LEU A 233 2.92 11.00 -2.18
C LEU A 233 3.90 11.07 -3.34
N LEU A 234 3.42 11.22 -4.57
CA LEU A 234 4.24 11.22 -5.78
C LEU A 234 4.12 12.53 -6.56
N TRP A 235 5.21 12.88 -7.23
CA TRP A 235 5.18 13.73 -8.40
C TRP A 235 5.09 12.88 -9.66
N TYR A 236 4.33 13.35 -10.64
CA TYR A 236 4.47 12.92 -12.03
C TYR A 236 5.10 14.05 -12.83
N HIS A 237 6.33 13.86 -13.31
CA HIS A 237 7.09 14.87 -14.05
C HIS A 237 8.04 14.20 -15.03
N ASP A 238 8.19 14.77 -16.23
CA ASP A 238 9.04 14.26 -17.31
C ASP A 238 8.82 12.76 -17.62
N GLY A 239 7.56 12.32 -17.57
CA GLY A 239 7.18 10.94 -17.83
C GLY A 239 7.49 9.96 -16.70
N ARG A 240 7.90 10.43 -15.52
CA ARG A 240 8.32 9.58 -14.39
C ARG A 240 7.54 9.87 -13.13
N LEU A 241 7.31 8.82 -12.35
CA LEU A 241 6.77 8.89 -11.01
C LEU A 241 7.92 8.90 -10.00
N ALA A 242 7.95 9.89 -9.12
CA ALA A 242 8.98 9.97 -8.10
C ALA A 242 8.37 10.44 -6.76
N ALA A 243 8.72 9.74 -5.70
CA ALA A 243 8.43 10.12 -4.34
C ALA A 243 9.47 11.14 -3.84
N PRO A 244 9.05 12.21 -3.13
CA PRO A 244 9.98 13.05 -2.39
C PRO A 244 10.84 12.19 -1.47
N PHE A 245 12.12 12.52 -1.31
CA PHE A 245 13.09 11.82 -0.44
C PHE A 245 13.44 10.35 -0.80
N VAL A 246 12.51 9.58 -1.37
CA VAL A 246 12.69 8.16 -1.73
C VAL A 246 13.15 7.99 -3.19
N GLY A 247 12.65 8.82 -4.11
CA GLY A 247 12.97 8.72 -5.54
C GLY A 247 12.00 7.82 -6.30
N GLU A 248 12.50 7.09 -7.30
CA GLU A 248 11.69 6.31 -8.24
C GLU A 248 11.55 4.82 -7.84
N ASP A 249 12.36 4.33 -6.90
CA ASP A 249 12.40 2.91 -6.52
C ASP A 249 11.58 2.63 -5.25
N PHE A 250 10.28 2.38 -5.45
CA PHE A 250 9.32 2.12 -4.39
C PHE A 250 8.24 1.12 -4.87
N GLY A 251 7.43 0.63 -3.94
CA GLY A 251 6.17 -0.03 -4.22
C GLY A 251 4.99 0.64 -3.52
N LEU A 252 3.79 0.35 -4.01
CA LEU A 252 2.55 0.93 -3.53
C LEU A 252 1.58 -0.15 -3.09
N GLY A 253 0.72 0.20 -2.14
CA GLY A 253 -0.53 -0.49 -1.85
C GLY A 253 -1.56 0.54 -1.39
N ALA A 254 -2.84 0.20 -1.50
CA ALA A 254 -3.90 1.10 -1.06
C ALA A 254 -5.03 0.37 -0.36
N ILE A 255 -5.84 1.13 0.38
CA ILE A 255 -7.13 0.71 0.90
C ILE A 255 -8.15 1.70 0.38
N THR A 256 -9.21 1.24 -0.26
CA THR A 256 -10.41 2.08 -0.47
C THR A 256 -11.42 1.77 0.61
N CYS A 257 -12.17 2.76 1.09
CA CYS A 257 -13.14 2.55 2.16
C CYS A 257 -14.26 3.60 2.19
N ARG A 258 -15.27 3.30 3.00
CA ARG A 258 -16.40 4.20 3.32
C ARG A 258 -16.20 5.01 4.61
N MET A 259 -15.16 4.68 5.38
CA MET A 259 -14.83 5.43 6.60
C MET A 259 -14.47 6.87 6.23
N ASP A 260 -15.11 7.83 6.90
CA ASP A 260 -14.79 9.24 6.73
C ASP A 260 -13.45 9.58 7.38
N LEU A 261 -12.56 10.21 6.62
CA LEU A 261 -11.16 10.46 6.96
C LEU A 261 -10.73 11.85 6.47
N ALA A 262 -9.90 12.54 7.26
CA ALA A 262 -9.26 13.75 6.76
C ALA A 262 -8.30 13.42 5.60
N VAL A 263 -8.47 14.12 4.48
CA VAL A 263 -7.68 13.92 3.26
C VAL A 263 -6.45 14.82 3.21
N ASP A 264 -5.37 14.29 2.65
CA ASP A 264 -4.22 15.07 2.22
C ASP A 264 -4.46 15.69 0.83
N HIS A 265 -3.63 16.67 0.50
CA HIS A 265 -3.68 17.34 -0.79
C HIS A 265 -2.50 16.94 -1.69
N PRO A 266 -2.68 16.91 -3.02
CA PRO A 266 -1.61 16.67 -3.97
C PRO A 266 -0.40 17.60 -3.77
N LEU A 267 0.79 17.13 -4.15
CA LEU A 267 2.00 17.95 -4.08
C LEU A 267 2.03 18.99 -5.19
N ALA A 268 2.52 20.19 -4.88
CA ALA A 268 2.93 21.13 -5.92
C ALA A 268 4.08 20.52 -6.74
N PRO A 269 4.22 20.85 -8.04
CA PRO A 269 5.30 20.35 -8.89
C PRO A 269 6.69 20.60 -8.27
N PRO A 270 7.70 19.77 -8.58
CA PRO A 270 9.06 19.91 -8.03
C PRO A 270 9.65 21.32 -8.17
N SER A 271 9.40 21.98 -9.32
CA SER A 271 9.88 23.34 -9.60
C SER A 271 9.29 24.43 -8.68
N LYS A 272 8.18 24.14 -8.00
CA LYS A 272 7.53 25.04 -7.03
C LYS A 272 7.82 24.69 -5.57
N GLN A 273 8.65 23.65 -5.33
CA GLN A 273 9.07 23.27 -3.99
C GLN A 273 10.23 24.15 -3.53
N SER A 274 10.19 24.59 -2.27
CA SER A 274 11.33 25.29 -1.68
C SER A 274 12.42 24.27 -1.34
N TRP A 275 13.60 24.41 -1.95
CA TRP A 275 14.75 23.58 -1.62
C TRP A 275 15.11 23.68 -0.14
N PHE A 276 15.05 24.89 0.43
CA PHE A 276 15.39 25.13 1.84
C PHE A 276 14.46 24.38 2.81
N HIS A 277 13.18 24.27 2.48
CA HIS A 277 12.17 23.62 3.35
C HIS A 277 12.10 22.10 3.15
N SER A 278 12.46 21.62 1.96
CA SER A 278 12.41 20.18 1.62
C SER A 278 13.76 19.49 1.84
N LYS A 279 14.83 19.96 1.18
CA LYS A 279 16.16 19.30 1.16
C LYS A 279 17.27 20.12 1.83
N GLY A 280 16.91 21.19 2.54
CA GLY A 280 17.86 22.13 3.16
C GLY A 280 18.48 21.61 4.47
N PRO A 281 19.17 22.48 5.22
CA PRO A 281 19.91 22.11 6.43
C PRO A 281 19.07 21.36 7.48
N ALA A 282 17.78 21.71 7.61
CA ALA A 282 16.87 21.05 8.53
C ALA A 282 16.65 19.56 8.19
N TRP A 283 16.60 19.22 6.90
CA TRP A 283 16.56 17.82 6.45
C TRP A 283 17.87 17.08 6.73
N TRP A 284 19.02 17.70 6.46
CA TRP A 284 20.32 17.08 6.70
C TRP A 284 20.58 16.80 8.18
N LEU A 285 20.13 17.72 9.04
CA LEU A 285 20.24 17.60 10.48
C LEU A 285 19.13 16.70 11.07
N GLY A 286 17.99 16.57 10.40
CA GLY A 286 16.83 15.85 10.92
C GLY A 286 16.06 16.63 12.00
N THR A 287 16.08 17.96 11.89
CA THR A 287 15.33 18.92 12.73
C THR A 287 14.07 19.37 12.04
#